data_AF-A0A535C7F3-F1
#
_entry.id   AF-A0A535C7F3-F1
#
_cell.length_a   1.000
_cell.length_b   1.000
_cell.length_c   1.000
_cell.angle_alpha   90.00
_cell.angle_beta   90.00
_cell.angle_gamma   90.00
#
_symmetry.space_group_name_H-M   'P 1'
#
loop_
_entity.id
_entity.type
_entity.pdbx_description
1 polymer ?
#
loop_
_entity_poly.entity_id
_entity_poly.type
_entity_poly.pdbx_seq_one_letter_code
_entity_poly.pdbx_strand_id
1 'polypeptide(L)' 'MTKLIQILGALLGTIGGLVLGLLLLVQADGLLDPSNRPAFLTAFVVASLLFGYLAIPYITVIPTRWAIAQLAEAGAGE' A
#
# COMPACT_ATOMS: atom_id res chain seq x y z
N MET A 1 -11.75 -11.08 -8.58
CA MET A 1 -10.28 -11.07 -8.42
C MET A 1 -9.76 -9.71 -7.92
N THR A 2 -10.17 -8.58 -8.49
CA THR A 2 -9.69 -7.24 -8.08
C THR A 2 -9.92 -6.93 -6.59
N LYS A 3 -11.07 -7.32 -6.03
CA LYS A 3 -11.35 -7.15 -4.59
C LYS A 3 -10.36 -7.88 -3.68
N LEU A 4 -9.95 -9.11 -4.04
CA LEU A 4 -9.00 -9.88 -3.24
C LEU A 4 -7.62 -9.21 -3.27
N ILE A 5 -7.19 -8.71 -4.43
CA ILE A 5 -5.95 -7.95 -4.58
C ILE A 5 -6.01 -6.67 -3.74
N GLN A 6 -7.12 -5.94 -3.76
CA GLN A 6 -7.34 -4.75 -2.93
C GLN A 6 -7.29 -5.07 -1.43
N ILE A 7 -7.90 -6.18 -0.99
CA ILE A 7 -7.85 -6.62 0.42
C ILE A 7 -6.40 -6.98 0.81
N LEU A 8 -5.67 -7.68 -0.05
CA LEU A 8 -4.25 -7.96 0.18
C LEU A 8 -3.43 -6.67 0.26
N GLY A 9 -3.70 -5.70 -0.61
CA GLY A 9 -3.11 -4.37 -0.55
C GLY A 9 -3.41 -3.65 0.76
N ALA A 10 -4.66 -3.69 1.23
CA ALA A 10 -5.05 -3.11 2.51
C ALA A 10 -4.33 -3.79 3.69
N LEU A 11 -4.22 -5.11 3.65
CA LEU A 11 -3.51 -5.90 4.67
C LEU A 11 -2.02 -5.53 4.71
N LEU A 12 -1.36 -5.52 3.55
CA LEU A 12 0.04 -5.11 3.42
C LEU A 12 0.23 -3.65 3.86
N GLY A 13 -0.67 -2.76 3.46
CA GLY A 13 -0.68 -1.36 3.89
C GLY A 13 -0.84 -1.19 5.39
N THR A 14 -1.67 -2.01 6.04
CA THR A 14 -1.86 -2.01 7.49
C THR A 14 -0.61 -2.48 8.22
N ILE A 15 -0.04 -3.62 7.80
CA ILE A 15 1.17 -4.20 8.41
C ILE A 15 2.36 -3.25 8.20
N GLY A 16 2.57 -2.81 6.95
CA GLY A 16 3.62 -1.87 6.60
C GLY A 16 3.47 -0.53 7.31
N GLY A 17 2.24 0.02 7.35
CA GLY A 17 1.90 1.23 8.08
C GLY A 17 2.20 1.12 9.57
N LEU A 18 1.87 -0.01 10.20
CA LEU A 18 2.16 -0.23 11.62
C LEU A 18 3.67 -0.28 11.88
N VAL A 19 4.40 -1.07 11.09
CA VAL A 19 5.86 -1.21 11.24
C VAL A 19 6.55 0.14 11.02
N LEU A 20 6.24 0.83 9.92
CA LEU A 20 6.83 2.13 9.59
C LEU A 20 6.42 3.20 10.59
N GLY A 21 5.15 3.23 11.02
CA GLY A 21 4.66 4.16 12.02
C GLY A 21 5.37 3.99 13.38
N LEU A 22 5.62 2.75 13.80
CA LEU A 22 6.40 2.46 15.01
C LEU A 22 7.87 2.89 14.85
N LEU A 23 8.50 2.60 13.72
CA LEU A 23 9.88 3.04 13.45
C LEU A 23 10.00 4.57 13.45
N LEU A 24 9.02 5.27 12.88
CA LEU A 24 8.94 6.72 12.92
C LEU A 24 8.77 7.25 14.35
N LEU A 25 7.92 6.61 15.17
CA LEU A 25 7.76 6.99 16.58
C LEU A 25 9.04 6.83 17.39
N VAL A 26 9.86 5.81 17.10
CA VAL A 26 11.17 5.62 17.75
C VAL A 26 12.15 6.73 17.36
N GLN A 27 12.09 7.22 16.11
CA GLN A 27 12.98 8.29 15.65
C GLN A 27 12.48 9.70 15.98
N ALA A 28 11.17 9.88 16.19
CA ALA A 28 10.53 11.18 16.40
C ALA A 28 10.64 11.71 17.85
N ASP A 29 11.67 11.31 18.60
CA ASP A 29 11.79 11.71 19.99
C ASP A 29 11.95 13.24 20.09
N GLY A 30 11.03 13.88 20.83
CA GLY A 30 10.92 15.34 20.93
C GLY A 30 10.11 16.05 19.83
N LEU A 31 9.71 15.38 18.74
CA LEU A 31 8.85 15.97 17.68
C LEU A 31 7.36 15.78 17.94
N LEU A 32 6.99 14.73 18.67
CA LEU A 32 5.61 14.42 19.03
C LEU A 32 5.45 14.41 20.54
N ASP A 33 4.44 15.14 21.03
CA ASP A 33 3.99 15.02 22.41
C ASP A 33 3.65 13.54 22.70
N PRO A 34 4.17 12.96 23.80
CA PRO A 34 3.87 11.58 24.19
C PRO A 34 2.38 11.23 24.19
N SER A 35 1.52 12.18 24.55
CA SER A 35 0.05 12.01 24.55
C SER A 35 -0.54 11.82 23.14
N ASN A 36 0.12 12.34 22.10
CA ASN A 36 -0.35 12.27 20.71
C ASN A 36 0.20 11.05 19.94
N ARG A 37 1.15 10.30 20.50
CA ARG A 37 1.78 9.14 19.84
C ARG A 37 0.77 8.07 19.38
N PRO A 38 -0.26 7.71 20.19
CA PRO A 38 -1.27 6.75 19.74
C PRO A 38 -2.10 7.27 18.57
N ALA A 39 -2.51 8.54 18.60
CA ALA A 39 -3.29 9.16 17.54
C ALA A 39 -2.51 9.22 16.22
N PHE A 40 -1.21 9.58 16.29
CA PHE A 40 -0.31 9.52 15.14
C PHE A 40 -0.25 8.13 14.54
N LEU A 41 0.01 7.10 15.37
CA LEU A 41 0.14 5.73 14.90
C LEU A 41 -1.15 5.24 14.24
N THR A 42 -2.30 5.49 14.85
CA THR A 42 -3.61 5.13 14.27
C THR A 42 -3.83 5.85 12.93
N ALA A 43 -3.60 7.15 12.85
CA ALA A 43 -3.76 7.90 11.62
C ALA A 43 -2.84 7.37 10.51
N PHE A 44 -1.58 7.08 10.83
CA PHE A 44 -0.61 6.56 9.89
C PHE A 44 -0.98 5.15 9.39
N VAL A 45 -1.43 4.27 10.27
CA VAL A 45 -1.91 2.93 9.91
C VAL A 45 -3.15 3.01 9.02
N VAL A 46 -4.13 3.85 9.37
CA VAL A 46 -5.36 4.02 8.58
C VAL A 46 -5.04 4.60 7.20
N ALA A 47 -4.17 5.61 7.12
CA ALA A 47 -3.73 6.17 5.85
C ALA A 47 -3.02 5.11 4.98
N SER A 48 -2.14 4.31 5.58
CA SER A 48 -1.40 3.26 4.89
C SER A 48 -2.32 2.12 4.43
N LEU A 49 -3.33 1.76 5.22
CA LEU A 49 -4.38 0.80 4.85
C LEU A 49 -5.14 1.28 3.60
N LEU A 50 -5.64 2.52 3.64
CA LEU A 50 -6.38 3.11 2.52
C LEU A 50 -5.51 3.21 1.27
N PHE A 51 -4.26 3.64 1.44
CA PHE A 51 -3.30 3.69 0.36
C PHE A 51 -3.04 2.31 -0.23
N GLY A 52 -2.78 1.30 0.59
CA GLY A 52 -2.59 -0.07 0.15
C GLY A 52 -3.79 -0.63 -0.60
N TYR A 53 -5.01 -0.37 -0.11
CA TYR A 53 -6.25 -0.77 -0.77
C TYR A 53 -6.41 -0.14 -2.17
N LEU A 54 -6.13 1.16 -2.28
CA LEU A 54 -6.36 1.93 -3.51
C LEU A 54 -5.22 1.79 -4.52
N ALA A 55 -3.97 1.72 -4.07
CA ALA A 55 -2.79 1.75 -4.92
C ALA A 55 -2.45 0.37 -5.50
N ILE A 56 -2.73 -0.73 -4.79
CA ILE A 56 -2.32 -2.07 -5.20
C ILE A 56 -2.75 -2.46 -6.63
N PRO A 57 -3.93 -2.09 -7.18
CA PRO A 57 -4.29 -2.44 -8.56
C PRO A 57 -3.44 -1.73 -9.61
N TYR A 58 -2.94 -0.53 -9.29
CA TYR A 58 -2.10 0.27 -10.20
C TYR A 58 -0.69 -0.29 -10.33
N ILE A 59 -0.21 -1.02 -9.32
CA ILE A 59 1.12 -1.66 -9.36
C ILE A 59 1.05 -3.15 -9.74
N THR A 60 -0.14 -3.76 -9.73
CA THR A 60 -0.31 -5.20 -10.05
C THR A 60 -1.15 -5.42 -11.30
N VAL A 61 -2.46 -5.14 -11.23
CA VAL A 61 -3.43 -5.50 -12.26
C VAL A 61 -3.25 -4.71 -13.55
N ILE A 62 -3.11 -3.39 -13.45
CA ILE A 62 -3.02 -2.52 -14.63
C ILE A 62 -1.75 -2.82 -15.44
N PRO A 63 -0.54 -2.87 -14.84
CA PRO A 63 0.68 -3.20 -15.57
C PRO A 63 0.63 -4.61 -16.16
N THR A 64 0.08 -5.58 -15.42
CA THR A 64 -0.05 -6.96 -15.91
C THR A 64 -0.95 -7.03 -17.15
N ARG A 65 -2.09 -6.33 -17.14
CA ARG A 65 -3.00 -6.28 -18.30
C ARG A 65 -2.35 -5.61 -19.50
N TRP A 66 -1.62 -4.53 -19.27
CA TRP A 66 -0.87 -3.86 -20.32
C TRP A 66 0.18 -4.80 -20.93
N ALA A 67 0.97 -5.49 -20.11
CA ALA A 67 1.98 -6.43 -20.58
C ALA A 67 1.38 -7.59 -21.39
N ILE A 68 0.24 -8.14 -20.94
CA ILE A 68 -0.48 -9.18 -21.68
C ILE A 68 -0.94 -8.66 -23.06
N ALA A 69 -1.44 -7.43 -23.13
CA ALA A 69 -1.86 -6.83 -24.40
C ALA A 69 -0.68 -6.67 -25.38
N GLN A 70 0.47 -6.18 -24.90
CA GLN A 70 1.67 -6.05 -25.73
C GLN A 70 2.17 -7.40 -26.27
N LEU A 71 2.11 -8.46 -25.44
CA LEU A 71 2.50 -9.80 -25.86
C LEU A 71 1.53 -10.40 -26.88
N ALA A 72 0.24 -10.13 -26.74
CA ALA A 72 -0.77 -10.59 -27.69
C ALA A 72 -0.61 -9.92 -29.07
N GLU A 73 -0.32 -8.62 -29.11
CA GLU A 73 -0.03 -7.91 -30.38
C GLU A 73 1.23 -8.45 -31.07
N ALA A 74 2.29 -8.71 -30.31
CA ALA A 74 3.52 -9.28 -30.87
C ALA A 74 3.32 -10.69 -31.44
N GLY A 75 2.50 -11.53 -30.79
CA GLY A 75 2.21 -12.89 -31.25
C GLY A 75 1.20 -12.99 -32.40
N ALA A 76 0.44 -11.92 -32.70
CA ALA A 76 -0.49 -11.88 -33.82
C ALA A 76 0.15 -11.42 -35.14
N GLY A 77 1.43 -11.03 -35.11
CA GLY A 77 2.21 -10.59 -36.27
C GLY A 77 3.15 -11.64 -36.88
N GLU A 78 3.12 -12.89 -36.40
CA GLU A 78 3.78 -14.06 -37.00
C GLU A 78 2.81 -14.91 -37.83
#